data_AF-A0A034W559-F1
#
_entry.id   AF-A0A034W559-F1
#
_cell.length_a   1.000
_cell.length_b   1.000
_cell.length_c   1.000
_cell.angle_alpha   90.00
_cell.angle_beta   90.00
_cell.angle_gamma   90.00
#
_symmetry.space_group_name_H-M   'P 1'
#
loop_
_entity.id
_entity.type
_entity.pdbx_description
1 polymer ?
#
loop_
_entity_poly.entity_id
_entity_poly.type
_entity_poly.pdbx_seq_one_letter_code
_entity_poly.pdbx_strand_id
1 'polypeptide(L)'
;RAWIYRRDDDFVGAEREFRASAEFCSENSVWRLNAGHVLFMQGDKYKESAAFYEPIVRQHNDDIMSVPAAVLANLCVSYIMTFQNEEAEELMRKVEKAEELKGNMGKQYHHLCIVNLVVGTLYCAKSNYEFGLSRIAHALDGGNGARLYADTWLHVKRCVLGLLTGMAKQNIILPYPAVQEVLNFLKSCEVYGLFTPANIYAATDEVPAEPLTIGLEARKLRLLLIKLSEYEQ
;
A
#
# COMPACT_ATOMS: atom_id res chain seq x y z
N ARG A 1 -26.10 5.04 4.69
CA ARG A 1 -26.38 4.00 3.67
C ARG A 1 -25.16 3.73 2.78
N ALA A 2 -24.37 4.74 2.44
CA ALA A 2 -23.12 4.57 1.66
C ALA A 2 -22.14 3.52 2.21
N TRP A 3 -22.11 3.28 3.53
CA TRP A 3 -21.25 2.23 4.13
C TRP A 3 -21.63 0.80 3.69
N ILE A 4 -22.91 0.53 3.44
CA ILE A 4 -23.37 -0.79 2.97
C ILE A 4 -22.89 -1.01 1.53
N TYR A 5 -23.12 -0.03 0.65
CA TYR A 5 -22.65 -0.10 -0.74
C TYR A 5 -21.12 -0.23 -0.85
N ARG A 6 -20.37 0.45 0.04
CA ARG A 6 -18.92 0.30 0.11
C ARG A 6 -18.47 -1.11 0.51
N ARG A 7 -19.26 -1.81 1.34
CA ARG A 7 -18.98 -3.19 1.75
C ARG A 7 -19.27 -4.19 0.64
N ASP A 8 -20.24 -3.87 -0.21
CA ASP A 8 -20.67 -4.72 -1.32
C ASP A 8 -19.93 -4.37 -2.64
N ASP A 9 -18.82 -3.60 -2.56
CA ASP A 9 -18.01 -3.09 -3.69
C ASP A 9 -18.80 -2.28 -4.76
N ASP A 10 -20.00 -1.81 -4.44
CA ASP A 10 -20.79 -0.92 -5.29
C ASP A 10 -20.42 0.56 -5.04
N PHE A 11 -19.27 0.95 -5.60
CA PHE A 11 -18.78 2.33 -5.46
C PHE A 11 -19.63 3.36 -6.23
N VAL A 12 -20.36 2.94 -7.26
CA VAL A 12 -21.25 3.83 -8.04
C VAL A 12 -22.52 4.13 -7.25
N GLY A 13 -23.11 3.11 -6.62
CA GLY A 13 -24.22 3.27 -5.67
C GLY A 13 -23.82 4.12 -4.47
N ALA A 14 -22.63 3.90 -3.92
CA ALA A 14 -22.10 4.71 -2.81
C ALA A 14 -21.96 6.20 -3.19
N GLU A 15 -21.44 6.51 -4.38
CA GLU A 15 -21.32 7.89 -4.87
C GLU A 15 -22.69 8.58 -5.00
N ARG A 16 -23.71 7.87 -5.49
CA ARG A 16 -25.07 8.42 -5.59
C ARG A 16 -25.62 8.83 -4.23
N GLU A 17 -25.41 8.02 -3.19
CA GLU A 17 -25.81 8.33 -1.82
C GLU A 17 -25.02 9.53 -1.27
N PHE A 18 -23.72 9.61 -1.56
CA PHE A 18 -22.91 10.78 -1.20
C PHE A 18 -23.46 12.03 -1.88
N ARG A 19 -23.72 12.01 -3.19
CA ARG A 19 -24.30 13.15 -3.92
C ARG A 19 -25.64 13.61 -3.33
N ALA A 20 -26.52 12.68 -2.97
CA ALA A 20 -27.81 13.02 -2.36
C ALA A 20 -27.67 13.65 -0.96
N SER A 21 -26.62 13.29 -0.22
CA SER A 21 -26.34 13.85 1.12
C SER A 21 -25.43 15.10 1.09
N ALA A 22 -24.95 15.51 -0.09
CA ALA A 22 -23.98 16.58 -0.22
C ALA A 22 -24.53 17.93 0.26
N GLU A 23 -25.81 18.22 0.02
CA GLU A 23 -26.45 19.47 0.44
C GLU A 23 -26.46 19.67 1.96
N PHE A 24 -26.39 18.59 2.74
CA PHE A 24 -26.51 18.63 4.20
C PHE A 24 -25.18 18.36 4.92
N CYS A 25 -24.28 17.57 4.31
CA CYS A 25 -23.12 17.01 4.99
C CYS A 25 -21.77 17.44 4.37
N SER A 26 -21.77 18.27 3.33
CA SER A 26 -20.55 18.71 2.64
C SER A 26 -19.54 19.42 3.53
N GLU A 27 -19.98 20.05 4.62
CA GLU A 27 -19.10 20.74 5.58
C GLU A 27 -18.42 19.80 6.59
N ASN A 28 -18.89 18.56 6.72
CA ASN A 28 -18.32 17.60 7.66
C ASN A 28 -17.03 16.97 7.08
N SER A 29 -15.93 17.04 7.83
CA SER A 29 -14.63 16.47 7.44
C SER A 29 -14.68 14.96 7.23
N VAL A 30 -15.45 14.22 8.04
CA VAL A 30 -15.64 12.77 7.92
C VAL A 30 -16.40 12.42 6.64
N TRP A 31 -17.37 13.27 6.26
CA TRP A 31 -18.10 13.09 5.01
C TRP A 31 -17.18 13.32 3.81
N ARG A 32 -16.40 14.41 3.80
CA ARG A 32 -15.43 14.72 2.73
C ARG A 32 -14.42 13.59 2.55
N LEU A 33 -13.88 13.06 3.65
CA LEU A 33 -12.92 11.95 3.63
C LEU A 33 -13.53 10.66 3.06
N ASN A 34 -14.76 10.31 3.47
CA ASN A 34 -15.42 9.12 2.94
C ASN A 34 -15.85 9.26 1.47
N ALA A 35 -16.29 10.45 1.06
CA ALA A 35 -16.58 10.75 -0.35
C ALA A 35 -15.32 10.62 -1.21
N GLY A 36 -14.19 11.18 -0.76
CA GLY A 36 -12.89 11.01 -1.39
C GLY A 36 -12.47 9.54 -1.50
N HIS A 37 -12.67 8.74 -0.45
CA HIS A 37 -12.39 7.29 -0.50
C HIS A 37 -13.25 6.55 -1.52
N VAL A 38 -14.54 6.85 -1.64
CA VAL A 38 -15.40 6.21 -2.65
C VAL A 38 -14.95 6.55 -4.06
N LEU A 39 -14.64 7.82 -4.33
CA LEU A 39 -14.13 8.26 -5.63
C LEU A 39 -12.78 7.64 -5.98
N PHE A 40 -11.89 7.51 -4.98
CA PHE A 40 -10.60 6.84 -5.15
C PHE A 40 -10.76 5.37 -5.53
N MET A 41 -11.71 4.66 -4.89
CA MET A 41 -11.96 3.24 -5.15
C MET A 41 -12.62 2.96 -6.51
N GLN A 42 -13.27 3.94 -7.14
CA GLN A 42 -13.77 3.80 -8.51
C GLN A 42 -12.64 3.66 -9.55
N GLY A 43 -11.44 4.19 -9.26
CA GLY A 43 -10.24 3.97 -10.07
C GLY A 43 -10.12 4.81 -11.35
N ASP A 44 -11.06 5.73 -11.61
CA ASP A 44 -11.10 6.63 -12.76
C ASP A 44 -11.15 8.13 -12.35
N LYS A 45 -11.61 8.44 -11.13
CA LYS A 45 -11.81 9.81 -10.62
C LYS A 45 -10.73 10.30 -9.64
N TYR A 46 -9.46 10.03 -9.93
CA TYR A 46 -8.34 10.44 -9.06
C TYR A 46 -8.24 11.95 -8.85
N LYS A 47 -8.54 12.75 -9.89
CA LYS A 47 -8.53 14.22 -9.81
C LYS A 47 -9.59 14.76 -8.85
N GLU A 48 -10.79 14.19 -8.88
CA GLU A 48 -11.88 14.56 -7.95
C GLU A 48 -11.56 14.09 -6.53
N SER A 49 -11.04 12.88 -6.39
CA SER A 49 -10.54 12.35 -5.11
C SER A 49 -9.47 13.26 -4.47
N ALA A 50 -8.49 13.73 -5.25
CA ALA A 50 -7.47 14.66 -4.78
C ALA A 50 -8.08 15.97 -4.25
N ALA A 51 -9.10 16.51 -4.93
CA ALA A 51 -9.77 17.74 -4.49
C ALA A 51 -10.47 17.60 -3.12
N PHE A 52 -10.85 16.40 -2.70
CA PHE A 52 -11.38 16.15 -1.35
C PHE A 52 -10.29 16.02 -0.28
N TYR A 53 -9.12 15.47 -0.64
CA TYR A 53 -8.01 15.28 0.31
C TYR A 53 -7.17 16.54 0.51
N GLU A 54 -6.94 17.34 -0.55
CA GLU A 54 -6.10 18.54 -0.51
C GLU A 54 -6.49 19.53 0.60
N PRO A 55 -7.77 19.91 0.78
CA PRO A 55 -8.16 20.83 1.84
C PRO A 55 -7.87 20.28 3.24
N ILE A 56 -8.02 18.96 3.41
CA ILE A 56 -7.78 18.30 4.70
C ILE A 56 -6.28 18.36 5.04
N VAL A 57 -5.42 18.05 4.08
CA VAL A 57 -3.96 18.11 4.28
C VAL A 57 -3.48 19.56 4.47
N ARG A 58 -4.05 20.52 3.73
CA ARG A 58 -3.70 21.95 3.89
C ARG A 58 -4.15 22.53 5.22
N GLN A 59 -5.30 22.13 5.76
CA GLN A 59 -5.76 22.56 7.08
C GLN A 59 -4.85 22.09 8.21
N HIS A 60 -4.20 20.94 8.01
CA HIS A 60 -3.27 20.33 8.96
C HIS A 60 -1.80 20.46 8.51
N ASN A 61 -1.44 21.50 7.73
CA ASN A 61 -0.07 21.65 7.22
C ASN A 61 0.96 21.80 8.35
N ASP A 62 0.58 22.47 9.45
CA ASP A 62 1.43 22.62 10.63
C ASP A 62 1.62 21.30 11.41
N ASP A 63 0.68 20.36 11.27
CA ASP A 63 0.76 19.03 11.88
C ASP A 63 0.28 17.92 10.91
N ILE A 64 1.08 17.65 9.89
CA ILE A 64 0.80 16.60 8.88
C ILE A 64 0.59 15.23 9.54
N MET A 65 1.24 14.98 10.68
CA MET A 65 1.13 13.71 11.40
C MET A 65 -0.24 13.49 12.05
N SER A 66 -1.05 14.55 12.20
CA SER A 66 -2.44 14.44 12.65
C SER A 66 -3.37 13.83 11.59
N VAL A 67 -2.98 13.87 10.31
CA VAL A 67 -3.74 13.29 9.21
C VAL A 67 -3.50 11.77 9.17
N PRO A 68 -4.53 10.94 8.94
CA PRO A 68 -4.34 9.50 8.78
C PRO A 68 -3.40 9.18 7.61
N ALA A 69 -2.45 8.27 7.82
CA ALA A 69 -1.46 7.87 6.80
C ALA A 69 -2.11 7.36 5.50
N ALA A 70 -3.28 6.69 5.59
CA ALA A 70 -4.03 6.24 4.43
C ALA A 70 -4.52 7.40 3.54
N VAL A 71 -4.86 8.56 4.12
CA VAL A 71 -5.27 9.75 3.36
C VAL A 71 -4.08 10.34 2.61
N LEU A 72 -2.93 10.46 3.27
CA LEU A 72 -1.69 10.93 2.66
C LEU A 72 -1.26 10.00 1.52
N ALA A 73 -1.34 8.69 1.74
CA ALA A 73 -1.04 7.68 0.72
C ALA A 73 -1.97 7.79 -0.50
N ASN A 74 -3.28 7.90 -0.28
CA ASN A 74 -4.25 8.03 -1.35
C ASN A 74 -4.09 9.35 -2.12
N LEU A 75 -3.70 10.44 -1.45
CA LEU A 75 -3.37 11.70 -2.11
C LEU A 75 -2.12 11.55 -2.98
N CYS A 76 -1.03 10.94 -2.48
CA CYS A 76 0.16 10.63 -3.28
C CYS A 76 -0.19 9.79 -4.52
N VAL A 77 -0.99 8.74 -4.34
CA VAL A 77 -1.46 7.91 -5.47
C VAL A 77 -2.28 8.74 -6.45
N SER A 78 -3.18 9.60 -5.96
CA SER A 78 -4.00 10.45 -6.82
C SER A 78 -3.14 11.38 -7.67
N TYR A 79 -2.11 12.00 -7.09
CA TYR A 79 -1.14 12.84 -7.80
C TYR A 79 -0.34 12.08 -8.85
N ILE A 80 0.17 10.89 -8.54
CA ILE A 80 0.87 10.04 -9.50
C ILE A 80 -0.04 9.66 -10.66
N MET A 81 -1.29 9.28 -10.36
CA MET A 81 -2.28 8.89 -11.37
C MET A 81 -2.76 10.07 -12.24
N THR A 82 -2.63 11.31 -11.76
CA THR A 82 -2.89 12.53 -12.54
C THR A 82 -1.64 13.16 -13.15
N PHE A 83 -0.51 12.43 -13.20
CA PHE A 83 0.78 12.88 -13.74
C PHE A 83 1.40 14.09 -13.02
N GLN A 84 1.05 14.30 -11.76
CA GLN A 84 1.60 15.36 -10.89
C GLN A 84 2.68 14.76 -9.97
N ASN A 85 3.71 14.16 -10.56
CA ASN A 85 4.74 13.43 -9.80
C ASN A 85 5.55 14.34 -8.85
N GLU A 86 5.78 15.59 -9.22
CA GLU A 86 6.50 16.57 -8.38
C GLU A 86 5.75 16.85 -7.08
N GLU A 87 4.44 17.05 -7.15
CA GLU A 87 3.58 17.27 -5.97
C GLU A 87 3.55 16.04 -5.06
N ALA A 88 3.51 14.83 -5.64
CA ALA A 88 3.59 13.59 -4.89
C ALA A 88 4.94 13.47 -4.16
N GLU A 89 6.05 13.78 -4.83
CA GLU A 89 7.39 13.72 -4.24
C GLU A 89 7.56 14.77 -3.13
N GLU A 90 7.07 15.99 -3.35
CA GLU A 90 7.10 17.04 -2.32
C GLU A 90 6.29 16.65 -1.09
N LEU A 91 5.09 16.07 -1.28
CA LEU A 91 4.28 15.56 -0.18
C LEU A 91 5.01 14.47 0.61
N MET A 92 5.68 13.53 -0.07
CA MET A 92 6.44 12.47 0.58
C MET A 92 7.63 13.01 1.38
N ARG A 93 8.38 13.99 0.84
CA ARG A 93 9.48 14.67 1.55
C ARG A 93 8.98 15.42 2.78
N LYS A 94 7.80 16.04 2.71
CA LYS A 94 7.17 16.70 3.86
C LYS A 94 6.81 15.70 4.97
N VAL A 95 6.25 14.54 4.60
CA VAL A 95 5.92 13.47 5.54
C VAL A 95 7.18 12.94 6.21
N GLU A 96 8.25 12.66 5.46
CA GLU A 96 9.54 12.21 5.98
C GLU A 96 10.11 13.19 7.02
N LYS A 97 10.21 14.47 6.67
CA LYS A 97 10.71 15.51 7.59
C LYS A 97 9.87 15.65 8.86
N ALA A 98 8.54 15.58 8.73
CA ALA A 98 7.64 15.67 9.88
C ALA A 98 7.74 14.43 10.79
N GLU A 99 7.97 13.24 10.21
CA GLU A 99 8.15 11.98 10.92
C GLU A 99 9.48 11.98 11.70
N GLU A 100 10.57 12.46 11.11
CA GLU A 100 11.86 12.64 11.79
C GLU A 100 11.78 13.61 12.97
N LEU A 101 11.14 14.77 12.76
CA LEU A 101 10.99 15.80 13.79
C LEU A 101 10.20 15.29 15.00
N LYS A 102 9.11 14.55 14.77
CA LYS A 102 8.29 13.98 15.86
C LYS A 102 8.88 12.69 16.44
N GLY A 103 9.62 11.92 15.66
CA GLY A 103 10.37 10.74 16.12
C GLY A 103 11.39 11.08 17.20
N ASN A 104 12.04 12.24 17.06
CA ASN A 104 12.95 12.78 18.08
C ASN A 104 12.25 13.15 19.40
N MET A 105 10.92 13.31 19.38
CA MET A 105 10.09 13.56 20.58
C MET A 105 9.57 12.27 21.24
N GLY A 106 10.06 11.10 20.82
CA GLY A 106 9.81 9.80 21.48
C GLY A 106 8.53 9.08 21.06
N LYS A 107 7.77 9.59 20.07
CA LYS A 107 6.65 8.88 19.44
C LYS A 107 7.07 8.40 18.05
N GLN A 108 7.08 7.09 17.83
CA GLN A 108 7.28 6.52 16.50
C GLN A 108 5.99 6.67 15.68
N TYR A 109 6.07 7.43 14.58
CA TYR A 109 5.07 7.42 13.52
C TYR A 109 5.59 6.53 12.40
N HIS A 110 4.70 5.98 11.58
CA HIS A 110 5.04 5.09 10.46
C HIS A 110 4.30 5.51 9.18
N HIS A 111 4.03 6.80 9.05
CA HIS A 111 3.23 7.35 7.96
C HIS A 111 3.95 7.16 6.62
N LEU A 112 5.26 7.42 6.56
CA LEU A 112 6.06 7.23 5.35
C LEU A 112 6.11 5.76 4.92
N CYS A 113 6.17 4.82 5.87
CA CYS A 113 6.10 3.39 5.58
C CYS A 113 4.79 3.02 4.87
N ILE A 114 3.65 3.47 5.41
CA ILE A 114 2.32 3.21 4.82
C ILE A 114 2.22 3.84 3.42
N VAL A 115 2.67 5.08 3.25
CA VAL A 115 2.69 5.75 1.94
C VAL A 115 3.53 4.96 0.94
N ASN A 116 4.74 4.53 1.32
CA ASN A 116 5.62 3.76 0.44
C ASN A 116 5.03 2.39 0.07
N LEU A 117 4.36 1.71 1.01
CA LEU A 117 3.67 0.44 0.75
C LEU A 117 2.52 0.62 -0.25
N VAL A 118 1.68 1.64 -0.07
CA VAL A 118 0.54 1.90 -0.96
C VAL A 118 1.02 2.32 -2.36
N VAL A 119 1.99 3.24 -2.44
CA VAL A 119 2.57 3.68 -3.71
C VAL A 119 3.25 2.52 -4.43
N GLY A 120 4.05 1.72 -3.73
CA GLY A 120 4.69 0.54 -4.32
C GLY A 120 3.66 -0.49 -4.85
N THR A 121 2.56 -0.69 -4.12
CA THR A 121 1.46 -1.56 -4.55
C THR A 121 0.76 -1.05 -5.81
N LEU A 122 0.59 0.27 -5.94
CA LEU A 122 0.05 0.90 -7.16
C LEU A 122 0.95 0.61 -8.37
N TYR A 123 2.27 0.80 -8.24
CA TYR A 123 3.21 0.55 -9.34
C TYR A 123 3.22 -0.92 -9.76
N CYS A 124 3.16 -1.84 -8.80
CA CYS A 124 2.98 -3.27 -9.09
C CYS A 124 1.66 -3.53 -9.85
N ALA A 125 0.56 -2.89 -9.48
CA ALA A 125 -0.73 -3.02 -10.17
C ALA A 125 -0.70 -2.44 -11.60
N LYS A 126 0.17 -1.47 -11.87
CA LYS A 126 0.43 -0.90 -13.21
C LYS A 126 1.53 -1.62 -13.98
N SER A 127 1.91 -2.82 -13.53
CA SER A 127 2.95 -3.67 -14.15
C SER A 127 4.37 -3.14 -14.07
N ASN A 128 4.62 -2.07 -13.31
CA ASN A 128 5.98 -1.59 -13.01
C ASN A 128 6.48 -2.22 -11.70
N TYR A 129 6.84 -3.49 -11.78
CA TYR A 129 7.25 -4.27 -10.60
C TYR A 129 8.65 -3.92 -10.09
N GLU A 130 9.56 -3.48 -10.95
CA GLU A 130 10.92 -3.09 -10.54
C GLU A 130 10.85 -1.93 -9.55
N PHE A 131 10.19 -0.83 -9.92
CA PHE A 131 10.02 0.31 -9.03
C PHE A 131 9.12 -0.05 -7.85
N GLY A 132 7.99 -0.73 -8.10
CA GLY A 132 7.02 -1.07 -7.05
C GLY A 132 7.61 -1.91 -5.92
N LEU A 133 8.35 -2.98 -6.25
CA LEU A 133 8.95 -3.86 -5.25
C LEU A 133 10.13 -3.21 -4.54
N SER A 134 10.95 -2.41 -5.22
CA SER A 134 12.03 -1.65 -4.57
C SER A 134 11.49 -0.66 -3.54
N ARG A 135 10.37 0.03 -3.84
CA ARG A 135 9.68 0.92 -2.88
C ARG A 135 9.13 0.16 -1.67
N ILE A 136 8.53 -1.01 -1.90
CA ILE A 136 8.03 -1.87 -0.81
C ILE A 136 9.18 -2.37 0.07
N ALA A 137 10.30 -2.79 -0.54
CA ALA A 137 11.48 -3.20 0.19
C ALA A 137 12.05 -2.06 1.05
N HIS A 138 12.08 -0.83 0.51
CA HIS A 138 12.51 0.35 1.27
C HIS A 138 11.56 0.67 2.44
N ALA A 139 10.23 0.56 2.25
CA ALA A 139 9.26 0.78 3.32
C ALA A 139 9.48 -0.14 4.55
N LEU A 140 9.91 -1.37 4.28
CA LEU A 140 10.16 -2.41 5.28
C LEU A 140 11.61 -2.43 5.78
N ASP A 141 12.39 -1.37 5.52
CA ASP A 141 13.81 -1.26 5.84
C ASP A 141 14.63 -2.47 5.34
N GLY A 142 14.35 -2.94 4.13
CA GLY A 142 14.99 -4.12 3.54
C GLY A 142 14.55 -5.45 4.16
N GLY A 143 13.45 -5.47 4.92
CA GLY A 143 12.93 -6.67 5.58
C GLY A 143 13.58 -6.98 6.93
N ASN A 144 14.24 -6.01 7.58
CA ASN A 144 14.97 -6.15 8.87
C ASN A 144 14.10 -6.48 10.10
N GLY A 145 12.89 -7.01 9.91
CA GLY A 145 12.00 -7.52 10.96
C GLY A 145 11.21 -6.46 11.73
N ALA A 146 11.75 -5.25 11.91
CA ALA A 146 11.11 -4.21 12.73
C ALA A 146 9.72 -3.76 12.23
N ARG A 147 9.42 -3.95 10.94
CA ARG A 147 8.14 -3.55 10.30
C ARG A 147 7.43 -4.72 9.61
N LEU A 148 7.90 -5.95 9.85
CA LEU A 148 7.39 -7.15 9.19
C LEU A 148 6.30 -7.78 10.05
N TYR A 149 5.05 -7.46 9.71
CA TYR A 149 3.84 -7.91 10.38
C TYR A 149 2.89 -8.54 9.35
N ALA A 150 1.82 -9.21 9.80
CA ALA A 150 0.90 -9.91 8.90
C ALA A 150 0.19 -8.97 7.91
N ASP A 151 -0.14 -7.74 8.30
CA ASP A 151 -0.75 -6.71 7.47
C ASP A 151 0.21 -6.19 6.38
N THR A 152 1.45 -5.88 6.74
CA THR A 152 2.47 -5.42 5.80
C THR A 152 2.91 -6.55 4.86
N TRP A 153 2.99 -7.78 5.37
CA TRP A 153 3.27 -8.97 4.58
C TRP A 153 2.20 -9.25 3.53
N LEU A 154 0.92 -9.02 3.84
CA LEU A 154 -0.16 -9.21 2.87
C LEU A 154 0.04 -8.35 1.61
N HIS A 155 0.58 -7.14 1.76
CA HIS A 155 0.86 -6.23 0.64
C HIS A 155 2.01 -6.76 -0.22
N VAL A 156 3.10 -7.19 0.42
CA VAL A 156 4.25 -7.84 -0.23
C VAL A 156 3.81 -9.08 -0.99
N LYS A 157 3.12 -10.00 -0.30
CA LYS A 157 2.64 -11.28 -0.84
C LYS A 157 1.78 -11.06 -2.09
N ARG A 158 0.82 -10.14 -2.06
CA ARG A 158 -0.04 -9.82 -3.21
C ARG A 158 0.76 -9.30 -4.39
N CYS A 159 1.70 -8.39 -4.16
CA CYS A 159 2.56 -7.84 -5.23
C CYS A 159 3.44 -8.92 -5.85
N VAL A 160 4.10 -9.75 -5.03
CA VAL A 160 4.98 -10.83 -5.52
C VAL A 160 4.18 -11.91 -6.25
N LEU A 161 3.00 -12.30 -5.76
CA LEU A 161 2.11 -13.23 -6.48
C LEU A 161 1.64 -12.66 -7.82
N GLY A 162 1.34 -11.36 -7.87
CA GLY A 162 1.03 -10.65 -9.11
C GLY A 162 2.20 -10.70 -10.10
N LEU A 163 3.42 -10.45 -9.62
CA LEU A 163 4.64 -10.56 -10.42
C LEU A 163 4.80 -11.98 -10.97
N LEU A 164 4.76 -13.01 -10.11
CA LEU A 164 4.92 -14.41 -10.51
C LEU A 164 3.89 -14.81 -11.55
N THR A 165 2.64 -14.36 -11.40
CA THR A 165 1.58 -14.60 -12.38
C THR A 165 1.87 -13.89 -13.71
N GLY A 166 2.36 -12.65 -13.66
CA GLY A 166 2.75 -11.88 -14.83
C GLY A 166 3.91 -12.52 -15.59
N MET A 167 4.94 -12.96 -14.88
CA MET A 167 6.09 -13.68 -15.43
C MET A 167 5.67 -15.04 -16.02
N ALA A 168 4.83 -15.81 -15.31
CA ALA A 168 4.33 -17.09 -15.79
C ALA A 168 3.48 -16.96 -17.07
N LYS A 169 2.79 -15.83 -17.25
CA LYS A 169 2.04 -15.49 -18.47
C LYS A 169 2.90 -14.85 -19.56
N GLN A 170 4.20 -14.63 -19.32
CA GLN A 170 5.10 -13.86 -20.19
C GLN A 170 4.62 -12.44 -20.51
N ASN A 171 3.77 -11.88 -19.65
CA ASN A 171 3.34 -10.49 -19.76
C ASN A 171 4.39 -9.53 -19.21
N ILE A 172 5.33 -10.05 -18.42
CA ILE A 172 6.31 -9.28 -17.64
C ILE A 172 7.64 -10.03 -17.70
N ILE A 173 8.67 -9.32 -18.12
CA ILE A 173 10.04 -9.80 -18.12
C ILE A 173 10.82 -8.83 -17.23
N LEU A 174 11.38 -9.35 -16.13
CA LEU A 174 12.20 -8.55 -15.24
C LEU A 174 13.67 -8.67 -15.61
N PRO A 175 14.44 -7.57 -15.61
CA PRO A 175 15.89 -7.64 -15.72
C PRO A 175 16.49 -8.49 -14.60
N TYR A 176 17.56 -9.23 -14.89
CA TYR A 176 18.26 -10.07 -13.91
C TYR A 176 18.62 -9.33 -12.61
N PRO A 177 19.12 -8.07 -12.62
CA PRO A 177 19.37 -7.33 -11.39
C PRO A 177 18.12 -7.14 -10.51
N ALA A 178 16.97 -6.84 -11.12
CA ALA A 178 15.71 -6.66 -10.42
C ALA A 178 15.22 -8.00 -9.80
N VAL A 179 15.39 -9.11 -10.52
CA VAL A 179 15.09 -10.45 -9.96
C VAL A 179 15.96 -10.74 -8.74
N GLN A 180 17.26 -10.43 -8.80
CA GLN A 180 18.17 -10.63 -7.67
C GLN A 180 17.81 -9.75 -6.46
N GLU A 181 17.39 -8.51 -6.67
CA GLU A 181 16.93 -7.62 -5.59
C GLU A 181 15.70 -8.21 -4.89
N VAL A 182 14.71 -8.70 -5.65
CA VAL A 182 13.51 -9.34 -5.10
C VAL A 182 13.85 -10.64 -4.36
N LEU A 183 14.76 -11.46 -4.89
CA LEU A 183 15.22 -12.68 -4.22
C LEU A 183 15.92 -12.38 -2.88
N ASN A 184 16.77 -11.36 -2.85
CA ASN A 184 17.47 -10.92 -1.64
C ASN A 184 16.48 -10.36 -0.60
N PHE A 185 15.51 -9.56 -1.05
CA PHE A 185 14.46 -9.04 -0.19
C PHE A 185 13.60 -10.18 0.42
N LEU A 186 13.19 -11.18 -0.38
CA LEU A 186 12.47 -12.36 0.11
C LEU A 186 13.32 -13.21 1.07
N LYS A 187 14.64 -13.28 0.86
CA LYS A 187 15.57 -13.94 1.79
C LYS A 187 15.65 -13.21 3.13
N SER A 188 15.67 -11.88 3.15
CA SER A 188 15.57 -11.12 4.41
C SER A 188 14.25 -11.42 5.11
N CYS A 189 13.12 -11.36 4.38
CA CYS A 189 11.80 -11.68 4.94
C CYS A 189 11.73 -13.12 5.50
N GLU A 190 12.43 -14.07 4.88
CA GLU A 190 12.56 -15.44 5.38
C GLU A 190 13.23 -15.50 6.75
N VAL A 191 14.38 -14.82 6.91
CA VAL A 191 15.19 -14.83 8.14
C VAL A 191 14.46 -14.13 9.28
N TYR A 192 13.87 -12.97 9.02
CA TYR A 192 13.24 -12.16 10.06
C TYR A 192 11.77 -12.57 10.34
N GLY A 193 11.10 -13.23 9.40
CA GLY A 193 9.71 -13.66 9.50
C GLY A 193 9.50 -15.10 10.01
N LEU A 194 10.55 -15.76 10.51
CA LEU A 194 10.53 -17.17 10.91
C LEU A 194 9.46 -17.49 11.97
N PHE A 195 9.27 -16.58 12.93
CA PHE A 195 8.33 -16.75 14.05
C PHE A 195 7.10 -15.82 13.96
N THR A 196 7.03 -14.99 12.91
CA THR A 196 5.92 -14.04 12.74
C THR A 196 4.78 -14.71 11.97
N PRO A 197 3.53 -14.64 12.46
CA PRO A 197 2.38 -15.17 11.72
C PRO A 197 2.18 -14.40 10.41
N ALA A 198 1.87 -15.13 9.33
CA ALA A 198 1.61 -14.55 8.01
C ALA A 198 0.18 -14.00 7.85
N ASN A 199 -0.76 -14.47 8.66
CA ASN A 199 -2.17 -14.07 8.63
C ASN A 199 -2.61 -13.48 9.96
N ILE A 200 -3.53 -12.52 9.89
CA ILE A 200 -4.30 -12.05 11.04
C ILE A 200 -5.51 -12.98 11.15
N TYR A 201 -5.48 -13.89 12.12
CA TYR A 201 -6.63 -14.76 12.40
C TYR A 201 -7.66 -13.97 13.21
N ALA A 202 -8.91 -13.96 12.77
CA ALA A 202 -10.02 -13.50 13.61
C ALA A 202 -10.28 -14.54 14.72
N ALA A 203 -10.93 -14.13 15.82
CA ALA A 203 -11.25 -15.03 16.95
C ALA A 203 -12.12 -16.25 16.57
N THR A 204 -12.69 -16.25 15.36
CA THR A 204 -13.55 -17.30 14.80
C THR A 204 -12.86 -18.23 13.82
N ASP A 205 -11.59 -17.98 13.47
CA ASP A 205 -10.91 -18.75 12.44
C ASP A 205 -10.27 -20.01 13.03
N GLU A 206 -10.49 -21.16 12.39
CA GLU A 206 -9.77 -22.39 12.70
C GLU A 206 -8.29 -22.19 12.37
N VAL A 207 -7.45 -22.09 13.40
CA VAL A 207 -6.00 -21.97 13.24
C VAL A 207 -5.50 -23.25 12.54
N PRO A 208 -4.84 -23.15 11.37
CA PRO A 208 -4.32 -24.31 10.68
C PRO A 208 -3.34 -25.08 11.57
N ALA A 209 -3.31 -26.40 11.43
CA ALA A 209 -2.42 -27.29 12.20
C ALA A 209 -0.92 -26.98 11.99
N GLU A 210 -0.56 -26.40 10.84
CA GLU A 210 0.75 -25.83 10.59
C GLU A 210 0.71 -24.30 10.73
N PRO A 211 1.56 -23.69 11.58
CA PRO A 211 1.63 -22.25 11.67
C PRO A 211 2.15 -21.68 10.36
N LEU A 212 1.29 -20.98 9.62
CA LEU A 212 1.68 -20.19 8.45
C LEU A 212 2.50 -18.99 8.92
N THR A 213 3.83 -19.12 8.86
CA THR A 213 4.75 -18.03 9.18
C THR A 213 5.15 -17.27 7.92
N ILE A 214 5.46 -15.98 8.09
CA ILE A 214 5.96 -15.14 7.01
C ILE A 214 7.20 -15.78 6.37
N GLY A 215 8.06 -16.40 7.18
CA GLY A 215 9.26 -17.06 6.68
C GLY A 215 8.97 -18.25 5.76
N LEU A 216 7.98 -19.08 6.09
CA LEU A 216 7.56 -20.19 5.23
C LEU A 216 6.97 -19.71 3.91
N GLU A 217 6.12 -18.67 3.94
CA GLU A 217 5.56 -18.10 2.72
C GLU A 217 6.62 -17.42 1.86
N ALA A 218 7.53 -16.66 2.46
CA ALA A 218 8.66 -16.02 1.77
C ALA A 218 9.53 -17.05 1.06
N ARG A 219 9.84 -18.18 1.72
CA ARG A 219 10.57 -19.29 1.11
C ARG A 219 9.84 -19.89 -0.09
N LYS A 220 8.53 -20.10 0.00
CA LYS A 220 7.71 -20.60 -1.11
C LYS A 220 7.72 -19.63 -2.29
N LEU A 221 7.54 -18.33 -2.05
CA LEU A 221 7.57 -17.30 -3.09
C LEU A 221 8.95 -17.21 -3.76
N ARG A 222 10.04 -17.30 -2.96
CA ARG A 222 11.40 -17.29 -3.48
C ARG A 222 11.66 -18.48 -4.40
N LEU A 223 11.23 -19.67 -4.00
CA LEU A 223 11.37 -20.88 -4.83
C LEU A 223 10.63 -20.76 -6.16
N LEU A 224 9.41 -20.21 -6.14
CA LEU A 224 8.64 -19.98 -7.37
C LEU A 224 9.34 -18.99 -8.31
N LEU A 225 9.91 -17.91 -7.76
CA LEU A 225 10.65 -16.93 -8.56
C LEU A 225 11.88 -17.55 -9.22
N ILE A 226 12.65 -18.37 -8.49
CA ILE A 226 13.81 -19.09 -9.03
C ILE A 226 13.38 -19.99 -10.20
N LYS A 227 12.33 -20.80 -10.00
CA LYS A 227 11.83 -21.70 -11.06
C LYS A 227 11.39 -20.97 -12.32
N LEU A 228 10.78 -19.79 -12.18
CA LEU A 228 10.39 -18.98 -13.34
C LEU A 228 11.60 -18.33 -14.03
N SER A 229 12.63 -17.94 -13.27
CA SER A 229 13.87 -17.38 -13.84
C SER A 229 14.75 -18.41 -14.55
N GLU A 230 14.65 -19.69 -14.16
CA GLU A 230 15.40 -20.79 -14.80
C GLU A 230 14.79 -21.20 -16.15
N TYR A 231 13.50 -20.93 -16.40
CA TYR A 231 12.82 -21.27 -17.64
C TYR A 231 13.15 -20.34 -18.83
N GLU A 232 13.83 -19.22 -18.59
CA GLU A 232 14.29 -18.29 -19.64
C GLU A 232 15.71 -18.63 -20.18
N GLN A 233 16.31 -19.75 -19.76
CA GLN A 233 17.54 -20.32 -20.34
C GLN A 233 17.25 -21.54 -21.20
#